data_AF-A0A3B8R9G4-F1
#
_entry.id   AF-A0A3B8R9G4-F1
#
_cell.length_a   1.000
_cell.length_b   1.000
_cell.length_c   1.000
_cell.angle_alpha   90.00
_cell.angle_beta   90.00
_cell.angle_gamma   90.00
#
_symmetry.space_group_name_H-M   'P 1'
#
loop_
_entity.id
_entity.type
_entity.pdbx_description
1 polymer ?
#
loop_
_entity_poly.entity_id
_entity_poly.type
_entity_poly.pdbx_seq_one_letter_code
_entity_poly.pdbx_strand_id
1 'polypeptide(L)'
;MNPWYLPKSQWTNQMLSRQYPIKRVNRNGIPELRTIAVTTTGSIVTYTVCPWRFKQLCNDGLMLLRISQIPSAGAGSAAFTVSIQTSANPPAGSTGTPLVDGVGNPMTSNNVVNGNWLLVRFDKCEGTFQVVNFFPAVAAAAATE
;
A
#
# COMPACT_ATOMS: atom_id res chain seq x y z
N MET A 1 -16.56 -17.17 26.62
CA MET A 1 -15.96 -18.02 25.57
C MET A 1 -14.69 -17.33 25.08
N ASN A 2 -13.53 -17.97 25.11
CA ASN A 2 -12.28 -17.33 24.70
C ASN A 2 -12.29 -17.11 23.18
N PRO A 3 -12.27 -15.86 22.69
CA PRO A 3 -12.46 -15.56 21.28
C PRO A 3 -11.30 -16.07 20.39
N TRP A 4 -10.15 -16.43 21.00
CA TRP A 4 -8.98 -16.95 20.29
C TRP A 4 -9.15 -18.37 19.69
N TYR A 5 -10.24 -19.09 20.02
CA TYR A 5 -10.55 -20.40 19.43
C TYR A 5 -11.36 -20.33 18.12
N LEU A 6 -11.83 -19.14 17.73
CA LEU A 6 -12.54 -18.98 16.46
C LEU A 6 -11.58 -19.12 15.27
N PRO A 7 -12.05 -19.56 14.09
CA PRO A 7 -11.29 -19.42 12.86
C PRO A 7 -10.94 -17.96 12.60
N LYS A 8 -9.73 -17.68 12.10
CA LYS A 8 -9.25 -16.30 11.85
C LYS A 8 -10.16 -15.51 10.91
N SER A 9 -10.89 -16.19 10.03
CA SER A 9 -11.90 -15.58 9.15
C SER A 9 -13.09 -14.96 9.90
N GLN A 10 -13.34 -15.40 11.13
CA GLN A 10 -14.41 -14.91 12.00
C GLN A 10 -13.91 -13.92 13.06
N TRP A 11 -12.63 -13.57 13.02
CA TRP A 11 -12.05 -12.63 13.98
C TRP A 11 -12.41 -11.20 13.64
N THR A 12 -12.66 -10.40 14.68
CA THR A 12 -12.85 -8.97 14.52
C THR A 12 -11.55 -8.29 14.10
N ASN A 13 -11.63 -7.11 13.48
CA ASN A 13 -10.45 -6.31 13.13
C ASN A 13 -9.56 -5.99 14.34
N GLN A 14 -10.12 -5.88 15.55
CA GLN A 14 -9.37 -5.66 16.79
C GLN A 14 -8.58 -6.89 17.23
N MET A 15 -9.10 -8.10 17.02
CA MET A 15 -8.37 -9.33 17.33
C MET A 15 -7.23 -9.55 16.34
N LEU A 16 -7.51 -9.33 15.05
CA LEU A 16 -6.50 -9.41 13.99
C LEU A 16 -5.39 -8.38 14.19
N SER A 17 -5.71 -7.16 14.63
CA SER A 17 -4.69 -6.13 14.89
C SER A 17 -3.80 -6.46 16.08
N ARG A 18 -4.34 -7.08 17.13
CA ARG A 18 -3.57 -7.54 18.30
C ARG A 18 -2.63 -8.70 17.97
N GLN A 19 -3.08 -9.67 17.17
CA GLN A 19 -2.23 -10.80 16.79
C GLN A 19 -1.20 -10.43 15.73
N TYR A 20 -1.55 -9.54 14.81
CA TYR A 20 -0.69 -9.11 13.70
C TYR A 20 -0.46 -7.60 13.77
N PRO A 21 0.38 -7.15 14.73
CA PRO A 21 0.75 -5.75 14.81
C PRO A 21 1.46 -5.32 13.53
N ILE A 22 1.37 -4.03 13.22
CA ILE A 22 2.09 -3.47 12.08
C ILE A 22 3.59 -3.70 12.25
N LYS A 23 4.23 -4.27 11.22
CA LYS A 23 5.68 -4.39 11.21
C LYS A 23 6.28 -2.99 11.13
N ARG A 24 7.39 -2.79 11.81
CA ARG A 24 8.17 -1.55 11.73
C ARG A 24 9.59 -1.91 11.31
N VAL A 25 10.25 -0.99 10.61
CA VAL A 25 11.64 -1.19 10.17
C VAL A 25 12.57 -1.45 11.36
N ASN A 26 12.35 -0.72 12.46
CA ASN A 26 13.01 -0.89 13.76
C ASN A 26 11.96 -0.88 14.89
N ARG A 27 12.34 -1.19 16.13
CA ARG A 27 11.43 -1.36 17.29
C ARG A 27 10.40 -0.23 17.46
N ASN A 28 10.81 1.03 17.24
CA ASN A 28 9.96 2.22 17.22
C ASN A 28 10.05 2.99 15.89
N GLY A 29 10.54 2.34 14.83
CA GLY A 29 10.81 2.97 13.55
C GLY A 29 9.55 3.20 12.70
N ILE A 30 9.81 3.57 11.45
CA ILE A 30 8.79 3.78 10.43
C ILE A 30 7.99 2.48 10.22
N PRO A 31 6.66 2.55 10.25
CA PRO A 31 5.79 1.40 9.98
C PRO A 31 5.89 0.94 8.53
N GLU A 32 5.83 -0.37 8.33
CA GLU A 32 5.89 -1.04 7.04
C GLU A 32 4.50 -1.59 6.67
N LEU A 33 4.02 -1.22 5.48
CA LEU A 33 2.85 -1.80 4.85
C LEU A 33 3.22 -2.45 3.51
N ARG A 34 2.49 -3.51 3.17
CA ARG A 34 2.62 -4.22 1.90
C ARG A 34 1.28 -4.23 1.18
N THR A 35 1.32 -4.06 -0.13
CA THR A 35 0.16 -4.24 -1.00
C THR A 35 -0.33 -5.70 -0.96
N ILE A 36 -1.64 -5.93 -0.98
CA ILE A 36 -2.25 -7.26 -0.94
C ILE A 36 -3.03 -7.60 -2.22
N ALA A 37 -3.50 -6.58 -2.95
CA ALA A 37 -4.10 -6.71 -4.26
C ALA A 37 -3.72 -5.53 -5.13
N VAL A 38 -3.73 -5.73 -6.45
CA VAL A 38 -3.65 -4.67 -7.44
C VAL A 38 -4.78 -4.86 -8.44
N THR A 39 -5.42 -3.75 -8.81
CA THR A 39 -6.50 -3.73 -9.80
C THR A 39 -6.26 -2.58 -10.74
N THR A 40 -6.57 -2.76 -12.02
CA THR A 40 -6.50 -1.69 -13.02
C THR A 40 -7.91 -1.42 -13.50
N THR A 41 -8.32 -0.15 -13.53
CA THR A 41 -9.64 0.27 -14.04
C THR A 41 -9.46 1.53 -14.86
N GLY A 42 -9.78 1.46 -16.15
CA GLY A 42 -9.43 2.53 -17.09
C GLY A 42 -7.92 2.81 -17.07
N SER A 43 -7.55 4.07 -16.87
CA SER A 43 -6.15 4.54 -16.79
C SER A 43 -5.63 4.68 -15.35
N ILE A 44 -6.20 3.93 -14.39
CA ILE A 44 -5.81 4.00 -12.97
C ILE A 44 -5.42 2.61 -12.48
N VAL A 45 -4.23 2.53 -11.90
CA VAL A 45 -3.71 1.37 -11.17
C VAL A 45 -3.94 1.59 -9.68
N THR A 46 -4.76 0.74 -9.08
CA THR A 46 -5.12 0.82 -7.66
C THR A 46 -4.44 -0.30 -6.88
N TYR A 47 -3.54 0.05 -5.98
CA TYR A 47 -2.91 -0.87 -5.03
C TYR A 47 -3.69 -0.90 -3.73
N THR A 48 -4.14 -2.08 -3.33
CA THR A 48 -4.86 -2.27 -2.07
C THR A 48 -3.87 -2.60 -0.96
N VAL A 49 -3.90 -1.85 0.13
CA VAL A 49 -3.18 -2.17 1.37
C VAL A 49 -4.11 -2.87 2.35
N CYS A 50 -3.52 -3.62 3.27
CA CYS A 50 -4.26 -4.33 4.31
C CYS A 50 -5.04 -3.34 5.23
N PRO A 51 -6.39 -3.34 5.22
CA PRO A 51 -7.18 -2.29 5.86
C PRO A 51 -7.01 -2.22 7.38
N TRP A 52 -6.97 -3.37 8.06
CA TRP A 52 -6.80 -3.41 9.52
C TRP A 52 -5.39 -3.07 9.97
N ARG A 53 -4.36 -3.28 9.13
CA ARG A 53 -3.00 -2.79 9.42
C ARG A 53 -2.91 -1.29 9.23
N PHE A 54 -3.52 -0.75 8.18
CA PHE A 54 -3.60 0.70 7.97
C PHE A 54 -4.31 1.40 9.13
N LYS A 55 -5.40 0.83 9.66
CA LYS A 55 -6.11 1.35 10.83
C LYS A 55 -5.28 1.41 12.12
N GLN A 56 -4.21 0.63 12.26
CA GLN A 56 -3.32 0.69 13.42
C GLN A 56 -2.37 1.89 13.41
N LEU A 57 -2.18 2.52 12.25
CA LEU A 57 -1.35 3.72 12.13
C LEU A 57 -2.01 4.92 12.82
N CYS A 58 -1.23 5.94 13.15
CA CYS A 58 -1.73 7.26 13.55
C CYS A 58 -2.56 7.91 12.42
N ASN A 59 -3.14 9.09 12.67
CA ASN A 59 -3.89 9.82 11.65
C ASN A 59 -2.98 10.47 10.61
N ASP A 60 -1.82 11.00 11.01
CA ASP A 60 -0.77 11.51 10.11
C ASP A 60 0.55 10.81 10.45
N GLY A 61 1.43 10.69 9.46
CA GLY A 61 2.80 10.21 9.64
C GLY A 61 3.46 9.73 8.37
N LEU A 62 4.60 9.06 8.56
CA LEU A 62 5.36 8.41 7.49
C LEU A 62 5.17 6.89 7.56
N MET A 63 5.07 6.25 6.41
CA MET A 63 5.08 4.80 6.27
C MET A 63 5.97 4.36 5.12
N LEU A 64 6.53 3.16 5.25
CA LEU A 64 7.23 2.49 4.17
C LEU A 64 6.25 1.53 3.47
N LEU A 65 5.87 1.86 2.23
CA LEU A 65 4.95 1.07 1.42
C LEU A 65 5.74 0.19 0.44
N ARG A 66 5.62 -1.12 0.62
CA ARG A 66 6.20 -2.11 -0.29
C ARG A 66 5.19 -2.51 -1.36
N ILE A 67 5.56 -2.30 -2.61
CA ILE A 67 4.82 -2.78 -3.78
C ILE A 67 5.24 -4.23 -4.05
N SER A 68 4.28 -5.15 -4.00
CA SER A 68 4.54 -6.60 -4.13
C SER A 68 3.82 -7.26 -5.29
N GLN A 69 3.09 -6.49 -6.09
CA GLN A 69 2.28 -7.01 -7.20
C GLN A 69 2.50 -6.16 -8.43
N ILE A 70 2.43 -6.82 -9.59
CA ILE A 70 2.51 -6.19 -10.91
C ILE A 70 1.07 -6.02 -11.39
N PRO A 71 0.66 -4.81 -11.83
CA PRO A 71 -0.65 -4.62 -12.41
C PRO A 71 -0.76 -5.37 -13.75
N SER A 72 -1.93 -5.96 -14.03
CA SER A 72 -2.17 -6.71 -15.27
C SER A 72 -2.17 -5.83 -16.52
N ALA A 73 -2.50 -4.54 -16.36
CA ALA A 73 -2.46 -3.53 -17.42
C ALA A 73 -1.81 -2.25 -16.89
N GLY A 74 -1.04 -1.59 -17.75
CA GLY A 74 -0.38 -0.32 -17.43
C GLY A 74 0.91 -0.44 -16.63
N ALA A 75 1.46 -1.65 -16.44
CA ALA A 75 2.76 -1.83 -15.79
C ALA A 75 3.85 -1.04 -16.52
N GLY A 76 4.58 -0.19 -15.80
CA GLY A 76 5.66 0.62 -16.39
C GLY A 76 5.19 1.77 -17.30
N SER A 77 3.89 2.07 -17.36
CA SER A 77 3.34 3.09 -18.26
C SER A 77 3.15 4.44 -17.57
N ALA A 78 3.56 5.51 -18.24
CA ALA A 78 3.30 6.88 -17.81
C ALA A 78 1.82 7.29 -18.01
N ALA A 79 1.05 6.57 -18.83
CA ALA A 79 -0.36 6.86 -19.09
C ALA A 79 -1.29 6.44 -17.94
N PHE A 80 -0.79 5.62 -17.00
CA PHE A 80 -1.55 5.10 -15.88
C PHE A 80 -1.16 5.80 -14.59
N THR A 81 -2.14 6.41 -13.93
CA THR A 81 -1.94 7.01 -12.60
C THR A 81 -2.11 5.97 -11.50
N VAL A 82 -1.47 6.20 -10.36
CA VAL A 82 -1.44 5.25 -9.25
C VAL A 82 -2.29 5.75 -8.10
N SER A 83 -3.06 4.85 -7.50
CA SER A 83 -3.89 5.12 -6.33
C SER A 83 -3.75 4.02 -5.28
N ILE A 84 -3.98 4.37 -4.02
CA ILE A 84 -3.94 3.47 -2.87
C ILE A 84 -5.35 3.26 -2.34
N GLN A 85 -5.76 2.01 -2.21
CA GLN A 85 -7.00 1.61 -1.57
C GLN A 85 -6.72 1.11 -0.15
N THR A 86 -7.37 1.73 0.83
CA THR A 86 -7.21 1.38 2.26
C THR A 86 -8.46 0.73 2.85
N SER A 87 -9.58 0.72 2.13
CA SER A 87 -10.82 0.08 2.57
C SER A 87 -10.86 -1.40 2.15
N ALA A 88 -11.44 -2.24 3.02
CA ALA A 88 -11.73 -3.65 2.70
C ALA A 88 -12.87 -3.79 1.69
N ASN A 89 -13.85 -2.89 1.78
CA ASN A 89 -15.06 -2.88 0.97
C ASN A 89 -15.23 -1.46 0.42
N PRO A 90 -14.45 -1.09 -0.60
CA PRO A 90 -14.65 0.19 -1.24
C PRO A 90 -15.95 0.21 -2.04
N PRO A 91 -16.61 1.39 -2.18
CA PRO A 91 -17.75 1.54 -3.07
C PRO A 91 -17.42 1.08 -4.49
N ALA A 92 -18.42 0.53 -5.20
CA ALA A 92 -18.26 0.14 -6.60
C ALA A 92 -17.79 1.34 -7.44
N GLY A 93 -16.76 1.15 -8.26
CA GLY A 93 -16.15 2.21 -9.06
C GLY A 93 -15.17 3.11 -8.31
N SER A 94 -14.91 2.87 -7.02
CA SER A 94 -13.86 3.58 -6.28
C SER A 94 -12.48 3.22 -6.83
N THR A 95 -11.72 4.24 -7.20
CA THR A 95 -10.33 4.13 -7.67
C THR A 95 -9.33 4.31 -6.53
N GLY A 96 -9.79 4.34 -5.27
CA GLY A 96 -8.94 4.63 -4.11
C GLY A 96 -8.50 6.09 -4.06
N THR A 97 -7.46 6.34 -3.28
CA THR A 97 -6.88 7.67 -3.06
C THR A 97 -5.65 7.85 -3.95
N PRO A 98 -5.56 8.92 -4.76
CA PRO A 98 -4.41 9.16 -5.61
C PRO A 98 -3.10 9.20 -4.82
N LEU A 99 -2.08 8.55 -5.35
CA LEU A 99 -0.72 8.67 -4.87
C LEU A 99 -0.05 9.82 -5.62
N VAL A 100 0.50 10.79 -4.90
CA VAL A 100 1.18 11.95 -5.50
C VAL A 100 2.67 11.95 -5.18
N ASP A 101 3.47 12.64 -5.99
CA ASP A 101 4.90 12.84 -5.80
C ASP A 101 5.19 13.93 -4.74
N GLY A 102 6.48 14.17 -4.47
CA GLY A 102 6.92 15.17 -3.48
C GLY A 102 6.52 16.61 -3.80
N VAL A 103 6.01 16.90 -5.01
CA VAL A 103 5.57 18.22 -5.47
C VAL A 103 4.03 18.28 -5.63
N GLY A 104 3.34 17.14 -5.51
CA GLY A 104 1.89 17.03 -5.58
C GLY A 104 1.34 16.56 -6.94
N ASN A 105 2.19 16.17 -7.89
CA ASN A 105 1.71 15.60 -9.15
C ASN A 105 1.30 14.13 -8.99
N PRO A 106 0.32 13.62 -9.76
CA PRO A 106 -0.03 12.21 -9.73
C PRO A 106 1.16 11.31 -10.07
N MET A 107 1.42 10.33 -9.21
CA MET A 107 2.39 9.28 -9.51
C MET A 107 1.86 8.39 -10.63
N THR A 108 2.77 7.98 -11.51
CA THR A 108 2.46 7.07 -12.62
C THR A 108 3.06 5.69 -12.41
N SER A 109 2.50 4.70 -13.09
CA SER A 109 2.91 3.31 -13.01
C SER A 109 4.35 3.07 -13.52
N ASN A 110 4.93 4.02 -14.27
CA ASN A 110 6.36 3.98 -14.63
C ASN A 110 7.28 4.10 -13.39
N ASN A 111 6.85 4.87 -12.38
CA ASN A 111 7.65 5.13 -11.18
C ASN A 111 7.32 4.16 -10.03
N VAL A 112 6.24 3.38 -10.17
CA VAL A 112 5.74 2.45 -9.15
C VAL A 112 5.77 1.03 -9.71
N VAL A 113 6.94 0.40 -9.65
CA VAL A 113 7.15 -0.97 -10.13
C VAL A 113 7.22 -1.98 -8.98
N ASN A 114 7.02 -3.26 -9.31
CA ASN A 114 7.07 -4.33 -8.33
C ASN A 114 8.45 -4.40 -7.65
N GLY A 115 8.44 -4.57 -6.33
CA GLY A 115 9.63 -4.58 -5.50
C GLY A 115 10.07 -3.19 -5.00
N ASN A 116 9.46 -2.11 -5.48
CA ASN A 116 9.75 -0.77 -4.97
C ASN A 116 9.32 -0.62 -3.51
N TRP A 117 10.14 0.11 -2.77
CA TRP A 117 9.80 0.60 -1.44
C TRP A 117 9.59 2.10 -1.52
N LEU A 118 8.37 2.54 -1.26
CA LEU A 118 8.01 3.95 -1.26
C LEU A 118 7.98 4.46 0.17
N LEU A 119 8.70 5.54 0.47
CA LEU A 119 8.51 6.30 1.69
C LEU A 119 7.37 7.29 1.45
N VAL A 120 6.24 7.05 2.10
CA VAL A 120 4.99 7.77 1.87
C VAL A 120 4.59 8.52 3.14
N ARG A 121 4.37 9.83 3.03
CA ARG A 121 3.61 10.60 4.01
C ARG A 121 2.13 10.35 3.76
N PHE A 122 1.38 10.07 4.81
CA PHE A 122 -0.06 9.85 4.71
C PHE A 122 -0.78 10.73 5.72
N ASP A 123 -1.90 11.31 5.31
CA ASP A 123 -2.86 11.94 6.20
C ASP A 123 -4.22 11.23 6.01
N LYS A 124 -4.74 10.62 7.08
CA LYS A 124 -6.01 9.91 7.09
C LYS A 124 -7.21 10.83 7.22
N CYS A 125 -7.02 12.02 7.80
CA CYS A 125 -8.07 13.01 7.97
C CYS A 125 -8.36 13.69 6.63
N GLU A 126 -7.31 14.06 5.89
CA GLU A 126 -7.43 14.66 4.57
C GLU A 126 -7.51 13.63 3.44
N GLY A 127 -7.07 12.40 3.70
CA GLY A 127 -7.03 11.34 2.68
C GLY A 127 -5.96 11.62 1.64
N THR A 128 -4.74 11.93 2.06
CA THR A 128 -3.61 12.23 1.16
C THR A 128 -2.52 11.18 1.28
N PHE A 129 -1.91 10.82 0.15
CA PHE A 129 -0.72 9.97 0.10
C PHE A 129 0.33 10.63 -0.78
N GLN A 130 1.43 11.04 -0.15
CA GLN A 130 2.52 11.74 -0.82
C GLN A 130 3.82 10.94 -0.72
N VAL A 131 4.42 10.63 -1.86
CA VAL A 131 5.72 9.96 -1.94
C VAL A 131 6.81 10.98 -1.64
N VAL A 132 7.49 10.80 -0.52
CA VAL A 132 8.65 11.61 -0.11
C VAL A 132 9.91 11.12 -0.79
N ASN A 133 10.05 9.80 -0.89
CA ASN A 133 11.18 9.16 -1.55
C ASN A 133 10.79 7.75 -2.02
N PHE A 134 11.55 7.17 -2.94
CA PHE A 134 11.42 5.77 -3.31
C PHE A 134 12.78 5.09 -3.41
N PHE A 135 12.82 3.83 -2.99
CA PHE A 135 13.96 2.96 -3.17
C PHE A 135 13.57 1.94 -4.25
N PRO A 136 14.21 1.99 -5.43
CA PRO A 136 13.88 1.06 -6.50
C PRO A 136 14.17 -0.37 -6.06
N ALA A 137 13.40 -1.33 -6.60
CA ALA A 137 13.74 -2.73 -6.48
C ALA A 137 15.16 -2.96 -7.02
N VAL A 138 16.02 -3.64 -6.26
CA VAL A 138 17.31 -4.10 -6.81
C VAL A 138 16.97 -5.03 -7.96
N ALA A 139 17.39 -4.69 -9.17
CA ALA A 139 17.24 -5.57 -10.32
C ALA A 139 17.90 -6.91 -9.96
N ALA A 140 17.18 -8.01 -10.10
CA ALA A 140 17.79 -9.33 -9.96
C ALA A 140 18.95 -9.38 -10.96
N ALA A 141 20.16 -9.65 -10.48
CA ALA A 141 21.31 -9.82 -11.35
C ALA A 141 20.93 -10.86 -12.41
N ALA A 142 21.07 -10.51 -13.69
CA ALA A 142 20.83 -11.45 -14.77
C ALA A 142 21.71 -12.67 -14.51
N ALA A 143 21.10 -13.84 -14.36
CA ALA A 143 21.84 -15.09 -14.35
C ALA A 143 22.44 -15.23 -15.76
N THR A 144 23.74 -15.00 -15.88
CA THR A 144 24.53 -15.48 -17.02
C THR A 144 24.52 -16.99 -16.94
N GLU A 145 23.84 -17.63 -17.89
CA GLU A 145 24.08 -19.03 -18.27
C GLU A 145 25.41 -19.18 -18.99
#